data_AF-A0AAD3M119-F1
#
_entry.id   AF-A0AAD3M119-F1
#
_cell.length_a   1.000
_cell.length_b   1.000
_cell.length_c   1.000
_cell.angle_alpha   90.00
_cell.angle_beta   90.00
_cell.angle_gamma   90.00
#
_symmetry.space_group_name_H-M   'P 1'
#
loop_
_entity.id
_entity.type
_entity.pdbx_description
1 polymer ?
#
loop_
_entity_poly.entity_id
_entity_poly.type
_entity_poly.pdbx_seq_one_letter_code
_entity_poly.pdbx_strand_id
1 'polypeptide(L)'
;GLQAEKRNFDSYSTTVNTLFKMFPPSPDLIEPSPGRCRTCAVVGNSANLLGSHYGPLIDFNDVIIRMNNGRTKGYEADVGKRTTHRVMYPESASDLDNTTHLVLFPFKIQDLEWLIKALTTGFSGT
;
A
#
# COMPACT_ATOMS: atom_id res chain seq x y z
N GLY A 1 -18.12 5.22 4.61
CA GLY A 1 -16.87 5.23 5.41
C GLY A 1 -17.20 4.91 6.85
N LEU A 2 -16.20 4.91 7.74
CA LEU A 2 -16.32 4.57 9.16
C LEU A 2 -17.48 5.29 9.86
N GLN A 3 -17.82 6.51 9.42
CA GLN A 3 -18.97 7.30 9.92
C GLN A 3 -20.36 6.70 9.59
N ALA A 4 -20.45 5.76 8.66
CA ALA A 4 -21.67 5.04 8.28
C ALA A 4 -21.62 3.54 8.67
N GLU A 5 -20.64 3.14 9.48
CA GLU A 5 -20.54 1.78 9.99
C GLU A 5 -21.71 1.51 10.95
N LYS A 6 -22.51 0.49 10.64
CA LYS A 6 -23.67 0.11 11.47
C LYS A 6 -23.32 -0.91 12.53
N ARG A 7 -22.16 -1.56 12.39
CA ARG A 7 -21.67 -2.57 13.32
C ARG A 7 -21.02 -1.91 14.54
N ASN A 8 -21.03 -2.64 15.65
CA ASN A 8 -20.51 -2.15 16.92
C ASN A 8 -18.99 -2.38 17.05
N PHE A 9 -18.42 -1.88 18.15
CA PHE A 9 -17.00 -2.02 18.47
C PHE A 9 -16.55 -3.48 18.62
N ASP A 10 -17.41 -4.37 19.10
CA ASP A 10 -17.09 -5.80 19.25
C ASP A 10 -16.83 -6.47 17.90
N SER A 11 -17.63 -6.12 16.89
CA SER A 11 -17.41 -6.58 15.51
C SER A 11 -16.06 -6.08 14.99
N TYR A 12 -15.73 -4.81 15.19
CA TYR A 12 -14.44 -4.25 14.79
C TYR A 12 -13.27 -4.98 15.47
N SER A 13 -13.33 -5.13 16.79
CA SER A 13 -12.31 -5.80 17.60
C SER A 13 -12.09 -7.25 17.14
N THR A 14 -13.18 -7.99 16.89
CA THR A 14 -13.11 -9.38 16.42
C THR A 14 -12.46 -9.48 15.04
N THR A 15 -12.80 -8.58 14.12
CA THR A 15 -12.22 -8.54 12.77
C THR A 15 -10.73 -8.20 12.83
N VAL A 16 -10.33 -7.19 13.60
CA VAL A 16 -8.93 -6.80 13.78
C VAL A 16 -8.10 -7.94 14.40
N ASN A 17 -8.61 -8.57 15.45
CA ASN A 17 -7.94 -9.70 16.10
C ASN A 17 -7.78 -10.89 15.16
N THR A 18 -8.76 -11.14 14.29
CA THR A 18 -8.65 -12.17 13.26
C THR A 18 -7.58 -11.83 12.23
N LEU A 19 -7.54 -10.59 11.76
CA LEU A 19 -6.57 -10.13 10.78
C LEU A 19 -5.13 -10.24 11.32
N PHE A 20 -4.86 -9.81 12.55
CA PHE A 20 -3.50 -9.85 13.11
C PHE A 20 -2.97 -11.28 13.34
N LYS A 21 -3.83 -12.29 13.44
CA LYS A 21 -3.40 -13.71 13.48
C LYS A 21 -2.81 -14.19 12.15
N MET A 22 -2.99 -13.45 11.06
CA MET A 22 -2.48 -13.79 9.72
C MET A 22 -1.05 -13.30 9.48
N PHE A 23 -0.55 -12.39 10.32
CA PHE A 23 0.78 -11.82 10.19
C PHE A 23 1.70 -12.36 11.30
N PRO A 24 3.02 -12.42 11.07
CA PRO A 24 3.95 -12.74 12.13
C PRO A 24 3.85 -11.69 13.26
N PRO A 25 3.90 -12.11 14.54
CA PRO A 25 3.79 -11.19 15.68
C PRO A 25 4.96 -10.21 15.76
N SER A 26 6.10 -10.57 15.16
CA SER A 26 7.29 -9.72 15.01
C SER A 26 7.58 -9.54 13.52
N PRO A 27 7.16 -8.44 12.90
CA PRO A 27 7.55 -8.17 11.52
C PRO A 27 9.04 -7.86 11.44
N ASP A 28 9.70 -8.33 10.38
CA ASP A 28 11.09 -7.96 10.08
C ASP A 28 11.13 -6.52 9.54
N LEU A 29 10.95 -5.56 10.45
CA LEU A 29 11.03 -4.14 10.14
C LEU A 29 12.46 -3.69 10.35
N ILE A 30 13.01 -3.00 9.35
CA ILE A 30 14.31 -2.38 9.51
C ILE A 30 14.15 -1.20 10.49
N GLU A 31 14.63 -1.40 11.70
CA GLU A 31 14.67 -0.37 12.74
C GLU A 31 15.45 0.87 12.30
N PRO A 32 15.01 2.09 12.66
CA PRO A 32 15.81 3.29 12.49
C PRO A 32 17.17 3.12 13.19
N SER A 33 18.26 3.43 12.49
CA SER A 33 19.59 3.42 13.10
C SER A 33 20.31 4.74 12.82
N PRO A 34 21.09 5.28 13.77
CA PRO A 34 21.80 6.56 13.60
C PRO A 34 22.74 6.58 12.39
N GLY A 35 23.25 5.42 11.97
CA GLY A 35 24.15 5.29 10.82
C GLY A 35 23.46 5.10 9.46
N ARG A 36 22.13 5.07 9.40
CA ARG A 36 21.37 4.82 8.16
C ARG A 36 20.40 5.96 7.87
N CYS A 37 20.77 6.83 6.93
CA CYS A 37 19.85 7.79 6.35
C CYS A 37 18.99 7.08 5.29
N ARG A 38 17.67 7.19 5.38
CA ARG A 38 16.75 6.71 4.35
C ARG A 38 16.09 7.88 3.66
N THR A 39 16.07 7.83 2.35
CA THR A 39 15.41 8.79 1.47
C THR A 39 14.11 8.19 0.96
N CYS A 40 13.07 9.04 0.88
CA CYS A 40 11.72 8.61 0.52
C CYS A 40 11.17 9.48 -0.61
N ALA A 41 10.67 8.84 -1.66
CA ALA A 41 9.81 9.48 -2.66
C ALA A 41 8.35 9.08 -2.42
N VAL A 42 7.48 10.07 -2.26
CA VAL A 42 6.02 9.87 -2.23
C VAL A 42 5.46 10.34 -3.57
N VAL A 43 4.92 9.41 -4.36
CA VAL A 43 4.48 9.68 -5.73
C VAL A 43 2.96 9.61 -5.78
N GLY A 44 2.34 10.78 -5.98
CA GLY A 44 0.90 10.89 -6.25
C GLY A 44 0.54 10.56 -7.70
N ASN A 45 -0.71 10.82 -8.06
CA ASN A 45 -1.27 10.47 -9.39
C ASN A 45 -1.64 11.68 -10.24
N SER A 46 -1.06 12.86 -9.93
CA SER A 46 -1.36 14.09 -10.66
C SER A 46 -0.79 14.05 -12.08
N ALA A 47 -1.56 14.56 -13.04
CA ALA A 47 -1.13 14.68 -14.44
C ALA A 47 0.04 15.66 -14.63
N ASN A 48 0.38 16.47 -13.61
CA ASN A 48 1.56 17.34 -13.67
C ASN A 48 2.89 16.57 -13.76
N LEU A 49 2.88 15.26 -13.50
CA LEU A 49 4.04 14.40 -13.67
C LEU A 49 4.32 14.08 -15.14
N LEU A 50 3.33 14.22 -16.04
CA LEU A 50 3.51 13.94 -17.46
C LEU A 50 4.53 14.88 -18.09
N GLY A 51 5.59 14.33 -18.67
CA GLY A 51 6.71 15.08 -19.24
C GLY A 51 7.63 15.73 -18.20
N SER A 52 7.51 15.38 -16.92
CA SER A 52 8.37 15.94 -15.86
C SER A 52 9.77 15.35 -15.85
N HIS A 53 9.95 14.15 -16.41
CA HIS A 53 11.20 13.41 -16.40
C HIS A 53 11.79 13.15 -15.00
N TYR A 54 10.96 13.12 -13.95
CA TYR A 54 11.42 12.85 -12.58
C TYR A 54 11.76 11.39 -12.30
N GLY A 55 11.55 10.46 -13.23
CA GLY A 55 11.69 9.03 -13.00
C GLY A 55 13.03 8.61 -12.38
N PRO A 56 14.18 9.04 -12.92
CA PRO A 56 15.49 8.73 -12.33
C PRO A 56 15.65 9.29 -10.91
N LEU A 57 15.14 10.48 -10.62
CA LEU A 57 15.20 11.10 -9.30
C LEU A 57 14.32 10.36 -8.29
N ILE A 58 13.13 9.94 -8.70
CA ILE A 58 12.23 9.11 -7.88
C ILE A 58 12.91 7.78 -7.55
N ASP A 59 13.40 7.08 -8.57
CA ASP A 59 14.03 5.77 -8.45
C ASP A 59 15.37 5.79 -7.69
N PHE A 60 15.96 6.96 -7.44
CA PHE A 60 17.15 7.12 -6.60
C PHE A 60 16.87 6.92 -5.10
N ASN A 61 15.62 7.06 -4.66
CA ASN A 61 15.26 6.97 -3.24
C ASN A 61 15.28 5.52 -2.73
N ASP A 62 15.56 5.36 -1.43
CA ASP A 62 15.53 4.07 -0.75
C ASP A 62 14.11 3.49 -0.67
N VAL A 63 13.14 4.37 -0.40
CA VAL A 63 11.73 4.03 -0.24
C VAL A 63 10.90 4.80 -1.26
N ILE A 64 10.03 4.11 -2.00
CA ILE A 64 9.17 4.70 -3.02
C ILE A 64 7.74 4.28 -2.73
N ILE A 65 6.96 5.24 -2.24
CA ILE A 65 5.57 5.06 -1.83
C ILE A 65 4.68 5.53 -2.97
N ARG A 66 3.86 4.63 -3.50
CA ARG A 66 2.81 4.94 -4.49
C ARG A 66 1.44 4.65 -3.89
N MET A 67 0.40 5.23 -4.48
CA MET A 67 -0.97 5.10 -3.97
C MET A 67 -1.99 4.89 -5.08
N ASN A 68 -3.05 4.15 -4.74
CA ASN A 68 -4.21 3.91 -5.60
C ASN A 68 -3.80 3.32 -6.97
N ASN A 69 -4.40 3.78 -8.07
CA ASN A 69 -4.20 3.31 -9.44
C ASN A 69 -3.07 4.03 -10.21
N GLY A 70 -2.08 4.59 -9.51
CA GLY A 70 -0.90 5.18 -10.15
C GLY A 70 -0.17 4.17 -11.06
N ARG A 71 -0.09 4.47 -12.35
CA ARG A 71 0.56 3.61 -13.36
C ARG A 71 2.02 4.01 -13.53
N THR A 72 2.90 3.02 -13.54
CA THR A 72 4.33 3.19 -13.87
C THR A 72 4.61 2.77 -15.31
N LYS A 73 4.00 1.67 -15.76
CA LYS A 73 4.18 1.13 -17.11
C LYS A 73 3.76 2.15 -18.18
N GLY A 74 4.69 2.51 -19.06
CA GLY A 74 4.52 3.52 -20.11
C GLY A 74 4.77 4.97 -19.66
N TYR A 75 5.06 5.21 -18.38
CA TYR A 75 5.33 6.53 -17.79
C TYR A 75 6.66 6.56 -17.01
N GLU A 76 7.51 5.55 -17.20
CA GLU A 76 8.70 5.31 -16.37
C GLU A 76 9.69 6.48 -16.38
N ALA A 77 9.79 7.20 -17.50
CA ALA A 77 10.64 8.38 -17.62
C ALA A 77 10.20 9.49 -16.64
N ASP A 78 8.91 9.61 -16.39
CA ASP A 78 8.31 10.64 -15.57
C ASP A 78 8.17 10.22 -14.10
N VAL A 79 7.69 9.00 -13.87
CA VAL A 79 7.30 8.55 -12.54
C VAL A 79 8.18 7.47 -11.95
N GLY A 80 9.17 6.97 -12.70
CA GLY A 80 10.07 5.89 -12.27
C GLY A 80 9.45 4.50 -12.43
N LYS A 81 10.27 3.48 -12.21
CA LYS A 81 9.91 2.05 -12.35
C LYS A 81 9.67 1.38 -11.01
N ARG A 82 10.37 1.82 -9.97
CA ARG A 82 10.41 1.12 -8.69
C ARG A 82 9.21 1.49 -7.84
N THR A 83 8.75 0.53 -7.04
CA THR A 83 7.78 0.72 -5.97
C THR A 83 8.27 -0.14 -4.81
N THR A 84 8.33 0.40 -3.59
CA THR A 84 8.63 -0.41 -2.40
C THR A 84 7.43 -0.53 -1.49
N HIS A 85 6.55 0.48 -1.51
CA HIS A 85 5.31 0.47 -0.74
C HIS A 85 4.16 0.95 -1.63
N ARG A 86 3.03 0.27 -1.55
CA ARG A 86 1.80 0.66 -2.25
C ARG A 86 0.67 0.83 -1.24
N VAL A 87 0.19 2.06 -1.14
CA VAL A 87 -0.99 2.40 -0.32
C VAL A 87 -2.24 2.06 -1.11
N MET A 88 -3.08 1.18 -0.57
CA MET A 88 -4.32 0.75 -1.21
C MET A 88 -5.45 0.57 -0.19
N TYR A 89 -6.65 0.58 -0.73
CA TYR A 89 -7.90 0.15 -0.12
C TYR A 89 -8.64 -0.70 -1.17
N PRO A 90 -9.64 -1.53 -0.81
CA PRO A 90 -10.20 -2.54 -1.71
C PRO A 90 -10.57 -2.03 -3.11
N GLU A 91 -11.22 -0.87 -3.19
CA GLU A 91 -11.69 -0.28 -4.45
C GLU A 91 -10.58 0.35 -5.31
N SER A 92 -9.34 0.40 -4.79
CA SER A 92 -8.14 0.84 -5.53
C SER A 92 -7.05 -0.22 -5.57
N ALA A 93 -7.41 -1.47 -5.26
CA ALA A 93 -6.47 -2.57 -5.21
C ALA A 93 -5.93 -2.92 -6.61
N SER A 94 -4.65 -3.26 -6.64
CA SER A 94 -3.95 -3.77 -7.81
C SER A 94 -3.02 -4.90 -7.38
N ASP A 95 -2.71 -5.82 -8.29
CA ASP A 95 -1.72 -6.85 -8.03
C ASP A 95 -0.36 -6.22 -7.69
N LEU A 96 0.30 -6.78 -6.67
CA LEU A 96 1.61 -6.36 -6.22
C LEU A 96 2.65 -7.40 -6.62
N ASP A 97 3.83 -6.94 -7.01
CA ASP A 97 4.99 -7.82 -7.15
C ASP A 97 5.51 -8.28 -5.77
N ASN A 98 6.39 -9.28 -5.79
CA ASN A 98 6.96 -9.88 -4.58
C ASN A 98 7.94 -8.98 -3.80
N THR A 99 8.24 -7.78 -4.30
CA THR A 99 9.13 -6.79 -3.65
C THR A 99 8.38 -5.61 -3.06
N THR A 100 7.08 -5.49 -3.33
CA THR A 100 6.26 -4.35 -2.89
C THR A 100 5.49 -4.69 -1.63
N HIS A 101 5.67 -3.89 -0.58
CA HIS A 101 4.89 -3.98 0.65
C HIS A 101 3.54 -3.28 0.49
N LEU A 102 2.47 -3.99 0.85
CA LEU A 102 1.13 -3.40 0.97
C LEU A 102 1.05 -2.50 2.21
N VAL A 103 0.53 -1.29 2.03
CA VAL A 103 0.08 -0.41 3.13
C VAL A 103 -1.45 -0.27 3.01
N LEU A 104 -2.20 -1.03 3.79
CA LEU A 104 -3.66 -0.96 3.78
C LEU A 104 -4.14 0.33 4.46
N PHE A 105 -5.05 1.07 3.81
CA PHE A 105 -5.76 2.19 4.41
C PHE A 105 -7.26 1.84 4.57
N PRO A 106 -7.68 1.27 5.71
CA PRO A 106 -9.06 0.82 5.89
C PRO A 106 -9.99 2.00 6.24
N PHE A 107 -11.06 2.17 5.46
CA PHE A 107 -12.11 3.16 5.68
C PHE A 107 -13.36 2.59 6.34
N LYS A 108 -13.51 1.26 6.43
CA LYS A 108 -14.66 0.55 7.01
C LYS A 108 -14.25 -0.88 7.41
N ILE A 109 -15.02 -1.56 8.26
CA ILE A 109 -14.67 -2.92 8.72
C ILE A 109 -14.59 -3.90 7.54
N GLN A 110 -15.40 -3.67 6.49
CA GLN A 110 -15.37 -4.49 5.26
C GLN A 110 -14.01 -4.47 4.54
N ASP A 111 -13.18 -3.43 4.73
CA ASP A 111 -11.86 -3.36 4.10
C ASP A 111 -10.87 -4.31 4.78
N LEU A 112 -11.02 -4.50 6.09
CA LEU A 112 -10.26 -5.50 6.85
C LEU A 112 -10.70 -6.92 6.48
N GLU A 113 -12.01 -7.13 6.35
CA GLU A 113 -12.60 -8.41 5.90
C GLU A 113 -12.17 -8.75 4.47
N TRP A 114 -12.08 -7.74 3.60
CA TRP A 114 -11.53 -7.91 2.26
C TRP A 114 -10.07 -8.37 2.30
N LEU A 115 -9.23 -7.78 3.15
CA LEU A 115 -7.82 -8.20 3.27
C LEU A 115 -7.71 -9.64 3.79
N ILE A 116 -8.51 -10.01 4.80
CA ILE A 116 -8.63 -11.39 5.29
C ILE A 116 -8.96 -12.35 4.13
N LYS A 117 -9.94 -12.00 3.31
CA LYS A 117 -10.35 -12.82 2.16
C LYS A 117 -9.25 -12.91 1.10
N ALA A 118 -8.59 -11.79 0.79
CA ALA A 118 -7.51 -11.73 -0.19
C ALA A 118 -6.32 -12.61 0.23
N LEU A 119 -5.96 -12.63 1.51
CA LEU A 119 -4.85 -13.45 2.05
C LEU A 119 -5.18 -14.94 2.15
N THR A 120 -6.46 -15.29 2.28
CA THR A 120 -6.90 -16.70 2.49
C THR A 120 -7.35 -17.39 1.21
N THR A 121 -8.11 -16.70 0.36
CA THR A 121 -8.73 -17.26 -0.85
C THR A 121 -8.13 -16.72 -2.15
N GLY A 122 -7.17 -15.81 -2.07
CA GLY A 122 -6.58 -15.13 -3.22
C GLY A 122 -7.41 -13.92 -3.70
N PHE A 123 -6.78 -13.09 -4.53
CA PHE A 123 -7.42 -11.96 -5.18
C PHE A 123 -8.09 -12.41 -6.49
N SER A 124 -9.37 -12.10 -6.66
CA SER A 124 -10.03 -12.13 -7.97
C SER A 124 -10.42 -10.70 -8.30
N GLY A 125 -9.50 -9.97 -8.92
CA GLY A 125 -9.84 -8.68 -9.52
C GLY A 125 -10.80 -8.93 -10.68
N THR A 126 -11.91 -8.18 -10.69
CA THR A 126 -12.72 -8.02 -11.91
C THR A 126 -12.06 -7.02 -12.85
#